data_AF-A0AAP0WWK9-F1
#
_entry.id   AF-A0AAP0WWK9-F1
#
_cell.length_a   1.000
_cell.length_b   1.000
_cell.length_c   1.000
_cell.angle_alpha   90.00
_cell.angle_beta   90.00
_cell.angle_gamma   90.00
#
_symmetry.space_group_name_H-M   'P 1'
#
loop_
_entity.id
_entity.type
_entity.pdbx_description
1 polymer ?
#
loop_
_entity_poly.entity_id
_entity_poly.type
_entity_poly.pdbx_seq_one_letter_code
_entity_poly.pdbx_strand_id
1 'polypeptide(L)'
;MASTIKAYCLPVILFSLAMFFQLFVLPRSFPPSHYDVLGIKRHSSIEEVTEAYEKRSSKWNSGVEVPAIIDFIKIRYAFELLTNPVWKRNYDIFAIEEQLNVIEKVNGKYEGRSFLEIELPLLQAASTDPGDHVFNAITSKDFQSMFENTKAWLVQLYSFGSDRCEQFSNYWKRIATLLDGVANTGMVELGEVQLATFLAERKPTGQPFFRNGVPSLIVLPSGCRTSDCLIRYHGELSVDAVTDWFATNILGLPRIIYYTKESLGQRFLQQSSPHKVKVIFFSATGERATPFMRQAAKNYWAYASFAFVLWQEEESSFWWNTFKVESAPAIVFLKESGVEPVVHHGSMDNSFFSNIMEQNKQQELPQLRSLTSMELGCDARGYSRAGNDTMTWYCVILAGRLSPELYKMRETMRRVQKILSNDGELKGANEDQWSAPSTIAVKEKRLTFAWLDGEAQQVSSILFYFRFCLSSMLMMF
;
A
#
# COMPACT_ATOMS: atom_id res chain seq x y z
N MET A 1 -21.82 -18.35 -68.83
CA MET A 1 -22.61 -17.91 -67.65
C MET A 1 -22.68 -18.96 -66.52
N ALA A 2 -22.61 -20.28 -66.78
CA ALA A 2 -22.71 -21.30 -65.72
C ALA A 2 -21.49 -21.44 -64.78
N SER A 3 -20.33 -20.86 -65.13
CA SER A 3 -19.06 -21.03 -64.40
C SER A 3 -18.90 -20.08 -63.21
N THR A 4 -19.39 -18.84 -63.31
CA THR A 4 -19.31 -17.85 -62.21
C THR A 4 -20.30 -18.17 -61.09
N ILE A 5 -21.48 -18.69 -61.42
CA ILE A 5 -22.51 -19.05 -60.42
C ILE A 5 -22.01 -20.16 -59.49
N LYS A 6 -21.23 -21.13 -59.99
CA LYS A 6 -20.61 -22.18 -59.15
C LYS A 6 -19.50 -21.64 -58.23
N ALA A 7 -18.75 -20.63 -58.65
CA ALA A 7 -17.66 -20.05 -57.86
C ALA A 7 -18.15 -19.27 -56.62
N TYR A 8 -19.33 -18.63 -56.71
CA TYR A 8 -19.91 -17.84 -55.61
C TYR A 8 -20.95 -18.58 -54.77
N CYS A 9 -21.38 -19.77 -55.18
CA CYS A 9 -22.39 -20.54 -54.45
C CYS A 9 -21.87 -20.99 -53.06
N LEU A 10 -20.63 -21.48 -52.99
CA LEU A 10 -20.04 -21.94 -51.73
C LEU A 10 -19.81 -20.80 -50.71
N PRO A 11 -19.24 -19.63 -51.09
CA PRO A 11 -19.16 -18.47 -50.19
C PRO A 11 -20.52 -17.98 -49.69
N VAL A 12 -21.55 -17.95 -50.54
CA VAL A 12 -22.89 -17.48 -50.15
C VAL A 12 -23.57 -18.47 -49.20
N ILE A 13 -23.38 -19.77 -49.39
CA ILE A 13 -23.87 -20.80 -48.47
C ILE A 13 -23.17 -20.67 -47.11
N LEU A 14 -21.84 -20.52 -47.08
CA LEU A 14 -21.08 -20.33 -45.83
C LEU A 14 -21.47 -19.04 -45.11
N PHE A 15 -21.66 -17.94 -45.84
CA PHE A 15 -22.13 -16.68 -45.26
C PHE A 15 -23.54 -16.81 -44.69
N SER A 16 -24.45 -17.46 -45.41
CA SER A 16 -25.82 -17.73 -44.94
C SER A 16 -25.84 -18.64 -43.70
N LEU A 17 -25.00 -19.67 -43.66
CA LEU A 17 -24.81 -20.55 -42.50
C LEU A 17 -24.23 -19.79 -41.31
N ALA A 18 -23.22 -18.95 -41.53
CA ALA A 18 -22.64 -18.12 -40.49
C ALA A 18 -23.65 -17.11 -39.93
N MET A 19 -24.43 -16.46 -40.81
CA MET A 19 -25.55 -15.59 -40.46
C MET A 19 -26.62 -16.33 -39.65
N PHE A 20 -27.03 -17.52 -40.09
CA PHE A 20 -28.01 -18.34 -39.37
C PHE A 20 -27.46 -18.76 -37.99
N PHE A 21 -26.21 -19.17 -37.94
CA PHE A 21 -25.54 -19.53 -36.69
C PHE A 21 -25.45 -18.32 -35.75
N GLN A 22 -25.12 -17.13 -36.26
CA GLN A 22 -25.06 -15.90 -35.47
C GLN A 22 -26.43 -15.38 -35.01
N LEU A 23 -27.47 -15.52 -35.83
CA LEU A 23 -28.81 -14.97 -35.55
C LEU A 23 -29.71 -15.91 -34.76
N PHE A 24 -29.51 -17.22 -34.86
CA PHE A 24 -30.44 -18.20 -34.26
C PHE A 24 -29.76 -19.17 -33.29
N VAL A 25 -28.52 -19.59 -33.56
CA VAL A 25 -27.82 -20.57 -32.71
C VAL A 25 -27.10 -19.89 -31.56
N LEU A 26 -26.30 -18.85 -31.81
CA LEU A 26 -25.59 -18.09 -30.79
C LEU A 26 -26.51 -17.47 -29.73
N PRO A 27 -27.65 -16.83 -30.06
CA PRO A 27 -28.54 -16.24 -29.07
C PRO A 27 -29.19 -17.29 -28.15
N ARG A 28 -29.45 -18.49 -28.69
CA ARG A 28 -30.00 -19.62 -27.92
C ARG A 28 -28.95 -20.39 -27.12
N SER A 29 -27.68 -20.14 -27.37
CA SER A 29 -26.55 -20.73 -26.62
C SER A 29 -25.97 -19.77 -25.58
N PHE A 30 -26.49 -18.55 -25.46
CA PHE A 30 -26.29 -17.78 -24.23
C PHE A 30 -27.01 -18.48 -23.09
N PRO A 31 -26.35 -18.66 -21.93
CA PRO A 31 -26.98 -19.31 -20.79
C PRO A 31 -28.28 -18.55 -20.45
N PRO A 32 -29.41 -19.26 -20.29
CA PRO A 32 -30.66 -18.64 -19.89
C PRO A 32 -30.44 -17.88 -18.59
N SER A 33 -30.93 -16.64 -18.51
CA SER A 33 -30.90 -15.88 -17.26
C SER A 33 -31.75 -16.59 -16.20
N HIS A 34 -31.55 -16.26 -14.94
CA HIS A 34 -32.37 -16.82 -13.85
C HIS A 34 -33.86 -16.49 -14.01
N TYR A 35 -34.18 -15.38 -14.69
CA TYR A 35 -35.54 -15.06 -15.13
C TYR A 35 -36.07 -16.01 -16.20
N ASP A 36 -35.23 -16.36 -17.18
CA ASP A 36 -35.58 -17.31 -18.25
C ASP A 36 -35.82 -18.72 -17.68
N VAL A 37 -35.07 -19.11 -16.64
CA VAL A 37 -35.27 -20.37 -15.89
C VAL A 37 -36.66 -20.42 -15.26
N LEU A 38 -37.13 -19.30 -14.68
CA LEU A 38 -38.48 -19.17 -14.12
C LEU A 38 -39.56 -18.94 -15.18
N GLY A 39 -39.18 -18.53 -16.41
CA GLY A 39 -40.10 -18.25 -17.51
C GLY A 39 -40.77 -16.88 -17.42
N ILE A 40 -40.09 -15.92 -16.80
CA ILE A 40 -40.57 -14.55 -16.58
C ILE A 40 -39.66 -13.54 -17.29
N LYS A 41 -40.09 -12.28 -17.37
CA LYS A 41 -39.31 -11.23 -18.03
C LYS A 41 -38.10 -10.85 -17.17
N ARG A 42 -37.01 -10.45 -17.81
CA ARG A 42 -35.84 -9.88 -17.11
C ARG A 42 -36.24 -8.63 -16.33
N HIS A 43 -35.71 -8.49 -15.12
CA HIS A 43 -36.00 -7.40 -14.18
C HIS A 43 -37.47 -7.39 -13.67
N SER A 44 -38.17 -8.52 -13.74
CA SER A 44 -39.44 -8.73 -13.05
C SER A 44 -39.33 -8.45 -11.54
N SER A 45 -40.45 -8.08 -10.92
CA SER A 45 -40.49 -7.76 -9.49
C SER A 45 -40.34 -9.02 -8.61
N ILE A 46 -40.06 -8.83 -7.32
CA ILE A 46 -39.91 -9.97 -6.38
C ILE A 46 -41.23 -10.73 -6.24
N GLU A 47 -42.36 -10.03 -6.33
CA GLU A 47 -43.70 -10.59 -6.32
C GLU A 47 -43.91 -11.51 -7.53
N GLU A 48 -43.59 -11.04 -8.75
CA GLU A 48 -43.69 -11.85 -9.96
C GLU A 48 -42.79 -13.10 -9.93
N VAL A 49 -41.58 -12.96 -9.36
CA VAL A 49 -40.66 -14.09 -9.13
C VAL A 49 -41.28 -15.13 -8.20
N THR A 50 -41.92 -14.66 -7.12
CA THR A 50 -42.57 -15.51 -6.11
C THR A 50 -43.77 -16.24 -6.70
N GLU A 51 -44.65 -15.53 -7.41
CA GLU A 51 -45.81 -16.11 -8.09
C GLU A 51 -45.41 -17.17 -9.13
N ALA A 52 -44.36 -16.89 -9.92
CA ALA A 52 -43.86 -17.83 -10.91
C ALA A 52 -43.29 -19.12 -10.28
N TYR A 53 -42.59 -18.99 -9.15
CA TYR A 53 -42.10 -20.14 -8.40
C TYR A 53 -43.24 -20.93 -7.76
N GLU A 54 -44.20 -20.28 -7.09
CA GLU A 54 -45.36 -20.93 -6.47
C GLU A 54 -46.21 -21.70 -7.47
N LYS A 55 -46.39 -21.15 -8.68
CA LYS A 55 -47.08 -21.82 -9.79
C LYS A 55 -46.38 -23.10 -10.25
N ARG A 56 -45.04 -23.17 -10.19
CA ARG A 56 -44.29 -24.41 -10.49
C ARG A 56 -44.31 -25.37 -9.31
N SER A 57 -44.07 -24.86 -8.10
CA SER A 57 -44.07 -25.63 -6.86
C SER A 57 -45.41 -26.35 -6.65
N SER A 58 -46.54 -25.71 -6.90
CA SER A 58 -47.87 -26.32 -6.82
C SER A 58 -48.07 -27.51 -7.79
N LYS A 59 -47.50 -27.46 -9.00
CA LYS A 59 -47.53 -28.59 -9.95
C LYS A 59 -46.67 -29.76 -9.49
N TRP A 60 -45.52 -29.48 -8.87
CA TRP A 60 -44.64 -30.51 -8.30
C TRP A 60 -45.29 -31.20 -7.11
N ASN A 61 -45.88 -30.42 -6.20
CA ASN A 61 -46.54 -30.94 -5.00
C ASN A 61 -47.83 -31.71 -5.30
N SER A 62 -48.52 -31.38 -6.41
CA SER A 62 -49.69 -32.12 -6.88
C SER A 62 -49.34 -33.38 -7.69
N GLY A 63 -48.05 -33.65 -7.94
CA GLY A 63 -47.59 -34.79 -8.73
C GLY A 63 -47.92 -34.71 -10.21
N VAL A 64 -48.43 -33.57 -10.70
CA VAL A 64 -48.78 -33.34 -12.11
C VAL A 64 -47.52 -33.28 -12.98
N GLU A 65 -46.42 -32.77 -12.41
CA GLU A 65 -45.13 -32.62 -13.09
C GLU A 65 -44.02 -32.99 -12.11
N VAL A 66 -43.18 -33.97 -12.44
CA VAL A 66 -42.01 -34.34 -11.63
C VAL A 66 -40.77 -33.72 -12.28
N PRO A 67 -40.16 -32.69 -11.66
CA PRO A 67 -39.00 -32.04 -12.24
C PRO A 67 -37.78 -32.97 -12.20
N ALA A 68 -36.92 -32.89 -13.21
CA ALA A 68 -35.58 -33.44 -13.09
C ALA A 68 -34.84 -32.71 -11.96
N ILE A 69 -34.02 -33.43 -11.19
CA ILE A 69 -33.29 -32.89 -10.03
C ILE A 69 -32.51 -31.62 -10.40
N ILE A 70 -31.81 -31.67 -11.54
CA ILE A 70 -31.01 -30.55 -12.03
C ILE A 70 -31.87 -29.32 -12.36
N ASP A 71 -33.08 -29.51 -12.88
CA ASP A 71 -34.00 -28.43 -13.21
C ASP A 71 -34.63 -27.85 -11.94
N PHE A 72 -34.97 -28.71 -10.97
CA PHE A 72 -35.42 -28.27 -9.65
C PHE A 72 -34.35 -27.40 -8.96
N ILE A 73 -33.08 -27.85 -8.93
CA ILE A 73 -31.98 -27.10 -8.31
C ILE A 73 -31.81 -25.74 -8.99
N LYS A 74 -31.81 -25.68 -10.33
CA LYS A 74 -31.71 -24.42 -11.07
C LYS A 74 -32.86 -23.47 -10.79
N ILE A 75 -34.10 -23.98 -10.77
CA ILE A 75 -35.29 -23.17 -10.48
C ILE A 75 -35.26 -22.67 -9.03
N ARG A 76 -34.89 -23.53 -8.09
CA ARG A 76 -34.80 -23.18 -6.67
C ARG A 76 -33.71 -22.13 -6.42
N TYR A 77 -32.54 -22.31 -7.04
CA TYR A 77 -31.45 -21.35 -6.99
C TYR A 77 -31.86 -19.99 -7.58
N ALA A 78 -32.49 -19.99 -8.76
CA ALA A 78 -33.00 -18.78 -9.41
C ALA A 78 -34.02 -18.06 -8.51
N PHE A 79 -34.94 -18.80 -7.88
CA PHE A 79 -35.89 -18.24 -6.93
C PHE A 79 -35.21 -17.61 -5.72
N GLU A 80 -34.30 -18.31 -5.05
CA GLU A 80 -33.62 -17.79 -3.86
C GLU A 80 -32.76 -16.56 -4.17
N LEU A 81 -32.04 -16.56 -5.30
CA LEU A 81 -31.23 -15.43 -5.75
C LEU A 81 -32.10 -14.20 -6.08
N LEU A 82 -33.20 -14.40 -6.80
CA LEU A 82 -34.07 -13.32 -7.28
C LEU A 82 -35.07 -12.82 -6.21
N THR A 83 -35.28 -13.57 -5.12
CA THR A 83 -36.15 -13.15 -4.01
C THR A 83 -35.38 -12.31 -2.97
N ASN A 84 -34.07 -12.51 -2.85
CA ASN A 84 -33.24 -11.69 -1.98
C ASN A 84 -32.97 -10.31 -2.63
N PRO A 85 -33.33 -9.19 -1.98
CA PRO A 85 -33.21 -7.86 -2.58
C PRO A 85 -31.76 -7.46 -2.89
N VAL A 86 -30.79 -7.87 -2.05
CA VAL A 86 -29.36 -7.56 -2.24
C VAL A 86 -28.79 -8.35 -3.42
N TRP A 87 -29.05 -9.66 -3.46
CA TRP A 87 -28.57 -10.51 -4.56
C TRP A 87 -29.23 -10.15 -5.89
N LYS A 88 -30.55 -9.93 -5.90
CA LYS A 88 -31.27 -9.46 -7.09
C LYS A 88 -30.70 -8.15 -7.62
N ARG A 89 -30.47 -7.15 -6.77
CA ARG A 89 -29.85 -5.87 -7.17
C ARG A 89 -28.46 -6.09 -7.80
N ASN A 90 -27.62 -6.91 -7.15
CA ASN A 90 -26.27 -7.18 -7.63
C ASN A 90 -26.27 -7.93 -8.96
N TYR A 91 -27.19 -8.87 -9.13
CA TYR A 91 -27.38 -9.63 -10.38
C TYR A 91 -27.91 -8.74 -11.51
N ASP A 92 -28.98 -7.98 -11.24
CA ASP A 92 -29.64 -7.15 -12.24
C ASP A 92 -28.72 -6.02 -12.76
N ILE A 93 -28.05 -5.32 -11.84
CA ILE A 93 -27.23 -4.16 -12.19
C ILE A 93 -25.84 -4.60 -12.68
N PHE A 94 -25.15 -5.44 -11.91
CA PHE A 94 -23.73 -5.74 -12.11
C PHE A 94 -23.45 -7.13 -12.71
N ALA A 95 -24.48 -7.94 -12.94
CA ALA A 95 -24.35 -9.34 -13.37
C ALA A 95 -23.44 -10.18 -12.45
N ILE A 96 -23.47 -9.90 -11.14
CA ILE A 96 -22.69 -10.64 -10.15
C ILE A 96 -23.44 -11.90 -9.75
N GLU A 97 -22.73 -13.03 -9.80
CA GLU A 97 -23.22 -14.33 -9.36
C GLU A 97 -22.08 -15.10 -8.67
N GLU A 98 -22.11 -15.18 -7.35
CA GLU A 98 -21.00 -15.73 -6.56
C GLU A 98 -21.14 -17.21 -6.25
N GLN A 99 -22.37 -17.71 -6.22
CA GLN A 99 -22.72 -19.02 -5.66
C GLN A 99 -23.00 -20.08 -6.74
N LEU A 100 -22.52 -19.90 -7.98
CA LEU A 100 -22.69 -20.88 -9.09
C LEU A 100 -22.27 -22.30 -8.71
N ASN A 101 -21.19 -22.44 -7.94
CA ASN A 101 -20.67 -23.73 -7.49
C ASN A 101 -21.66 -24.51 -6.60
N VAL A 102 -22.67 -23.83 -6.01
CA VAL A 102 -23.72 -24.48 -5.21
C VAL A 102 -24.54 -25.42 -6.09
N ILE A 103 -24.86 -25.02 -7.32
CA ILE A 103 -25.65 -25.83 -8.25
C ILE A 103 -24.93 -27.16 -8.52
N GLU A 104 -23.63 -27.11 -8.84
CA GLU A 104 -22.83 -28.31 -9.12
C GLU A 104 -22.67 -29.19 -7.88
N LYS A 105 -22.38 -28.61 -6.71
CA LYS A 105 -22.22 -29.34 -5.45
C LYS A 105 -23.49 -30.05 -5.02
N VAL A 106 -24.64 -29.37 -5.08
CA VAL A 106 -25.94 -29.94 -4.71
C VAL A 106 -26.35 -31.00 -5.72
N ASN A 107 -26.15 -30.75 -7.02
CA ASN A 107 -26.45 -31.73 -8.05
C ASN A 107 -25.64 -33.04 -7.88
N GLY A 108 -24.35 -32.93 -7.56
CA GLY A 108 -23.53 -34.11 -7.24
C GLY A 108 -23.92 -34.82 -5.94
N LYS A 109 -24.30 -34.08 -4.88
CA LYS A 109 -24.73 -34.66 -3.59
C LYS A 109 -26.02 -35.48 -3.72
N TYR A 110 -26.94 -35.04 -4.58
CA TYR A 110 -28.28 -35.61 -4.71
C TYR A 110 -28.52 -36.37 -6.03
N GLU A 111 -27.46 -36.74 -6.76
CA GLU A 111 -27.59 -37.49 -8.00
C GLU A 111 -28.36 -38.81 -7.80
N GLY A 112 -29.42 -39.02 -8.60
CA GLY A 112 -30.27 -40.21 -8.53
C GLY A 112 -31.26 -40.26 -7.35
N ARG A 113 -31.36 -39.21 -6.52
CA ARG A 113 -32.30 -39.13 -5.38
C ARG A 113 -33.59 -38.40 -5.73
N SER A 114 -34.59 -38.41 -4.84
CA SER A 114 -35.78 -37.58 -5.03
C SER A 114 -35.47 -36.11 -4.75
N PHE A 115 -36.08 -35.17 -5.50
CA PHE A 115 -35.95 -33.73 -5.25
C PHE A 115 -36.47 -33.33 -3.85
N LEU A 116 -37.36 -34.14 -3.25
CA LEU A 116 -37.88 -33.94 -1.90
C LEU A 116 -36.83 -34.13 -0.81
N GLU A 117 -35.72 -34.82 -1.11
CA GLU A 117 -34.63 -35.05 -0.15
C GLU A 117 -33.63 -33.89 -0.10
N ILE A 118 -33.78 -32.89 -0.98
CA ILE A 118 -32.87 -31.74 -1.06
C ILE A 118 -33.11 -30.83 0.15
N GLU A 119 -32.04 -30.58 0.91
CA GLU A 119 -32.06 -29.64 2.02
C GLU A 119 -32.17 -28.20 1.49
N LEU A 120 -33.16 -27.46 1.98
CA LEU A 120 -33.41 -26.05 1.64
C LEU A 120 -33.22 -25.15 2.88
N PRO A 121 -32.78 -23.88 2.72
CA PRO A 121 -32.46 -23.20 1.46
C PRO A 121 -31.13 -23.65 0.84
N LEU A 122 -30.97 -23.46 -0.47
CA LEU A 122 -29.72 -23.76 -1.20
C LEU A 122 -28.66 -22.68 -0.94
N LEU A 123 -29.09 -21.42 -0.88
CA LEU A 123 -28.27 -20.26 -0.62
C LEU A 123 -28.41 -19.85 0.84
N GLN A 124 -27.28 -19.69 1.50
CA GLN A 124 -27.24 -19.09 2.83
C GLN A 124 -26.99 -17.60 2.66
N ALA A 125 -27.85 -16.77 3.26
CA ALA A 125 -27.59 -15.35 3.35
C ALA A 125 -26.41 -15.14 4.31
N ALA A 126 -25.37 -14.46 3.84
CA ALA A 126 -24.39 -13.85 4.72
C ALA A 126 -25.11 -13.04 5.79
N SER A 127 -24.59 -13.01 7.02
CA SER A 127 -25.26 -12.31 8.11
C SER A 127 -25.48 -10.84 7.73
N THR A 128 -26.75 -10.42 7.70
CA THR A 128 -27.15 -9.04 7.35
C THR A 128 -26.82 -8.03 8.43
N ASP A 129 -26.23 -8.46 9.56
CA ASP A 129 -25.81 -7.54 10.60
C ASP A 129 -24.60 -6.76 10.07
N PRO A 130 -24.71 -5.45 9.82
CA PRO A 130 -23.59 -4.65 9.36
C PRO A 130 -22.40 -4.74 10.34
N GLY A 131 -22.68 -5.06 11.61
CA GLY A 131 -21.71 -5.26 12.67
C GLY A 131 -20.61 -4.21 12.70
N ASP A 132 -19.49 -4.57 13.31
CA ASP A 132 -18.27 -3.78 13.32
C ASP A 132 -17.52 -3.85 11.96
N HIS A 133 -18.18 -4.32 10.88
CA HIS A 133 -17.55 -4.66 9.59
C HIS A 133 -17.45 -3.49 8.61
N VAL A 134 -18.18 -2.40 8.85
CA VAL A 134 -18.17 -1.21 8.00
C VAL A 134 -17.05 -0.26 8.45
N PHE A 135 -15.95 -0.24 7.71
CA PHE A 135 -14.81 0.64 7.99
C PHE A 135 -14.65 1.68 6.88
N ASN A 136 -14.64 2.97 7.21
CA ASN A 136 -14.49 4.08 6.26
C ASN A 136 -15.43 3.96 5.03
N ALA A 137 -16.73 3.76 5.27
CA ALA A 137 -17.71 3.73 4.19
C ALA A 137 -17.79 5.08 3.46
N ILE A 138 -17.75 5.01 2.14
CA ILE A 138 -17.85 6.16 1.24
C ILE A 138 -19.24 6.14 0.63
N THR A 139 -19.97 7.23 0.82
CA THR A 139 -21.28 7.44 0.18
C THR A 139 -21.14 8.27 -1.09
N SER A 140 -22.21 8.32 -1.88
CA SER A 140 -22.27 9.21 -3.05
C SER A 140 -22.03 10.70 -2.72
N LYS A 141 -22.23 11.13 -1.46
CA LYS A 141 -21.97 12.51 -1.01
C LYS A 141 -20.48 12.79 -0.82
N ASP A 142 -19.72 11.79 -0.38
CA ASP A 142 -18.28 11.92 -0.09
C ASP A 142 -17.43 11.85 -1.37
N PHE A 143 -18.03 11.38 -2.46
CA PHE A 143 -17.34 11.12 -3.72
C PHE A 143 -16.59 12.33 -4.30
N GLN A 144 -17.15 13.55 -4.21
CA GLN A 144 -16.46 14.75 -4.69
C GLN A 144 -15.18 15.04 -3.90
N SER A 145 -15.21 14.84 -2.58
CA SER A 145 -14.06 15.07 -1.70
C SER A 145 -12.89 14.11 -1.99
N MET A 146 -13.18 12.94 -2.59
CA MET A 146 -12.12 11.99 -2.99
C MET A 146 -11.21 12.57 -4.08
N PHE A 147 -11.75 13.39 -4.98
CA PHE A 147 -11.00 13.99 -6.11
C PHE A 147 -10.26 15.27 -5.74
N GLU A 148 -10.65 15.90 -4.62
CA GLU A 148 -9.98 17.08 -4.09
C GLU A 148 -8.73 16.70 -3.27
N ASN A 149 -8.60 15.42 -2.92
CA ASN A 149 -7.50 14.94 -2.09
C ASN A 149 -6.19 14.82 -2.90
N THR A 150 -5.08 15.17 -2.25
CA THR A 150 -3.73 15.09 -2.82
C THR A 150 -3.14 13.67 -2.73
N LYS A 151 -3.65 12.83 -1.83
CA LYS A 151 -3.20 11.43 -1.67
C LYS A 151 -4.02 10.48 -2.53
N ALA A 152 -3.38 9.39 -2.98
CA ALA A 152 -4.07 8.31 -3.69
C ALA A 152 -5.08 7.60 -2.77
N TRP A 153 -6.16 7.10 -3.36
CA TRP A 153 -7.16 6.27 -2.68
C TRP A 153 -7.06 4.81 -3.09
N LEU A 154 -7.15 3.91 -2.12
CA LEU A 154 -7.46 2.50 -2.33
C LEU A 154 -8.90 2.25 -1.86
N VAL A 155 -9.75 1.82 -2.77
CA VAL A 155 -11.18 1.62 -2.53
C VAL A 155 -11.55 0.15 -2.69
N GLN A 156 -12.21 -0.41 -1.70
CA GLN A 156 -12.86 -1.72 -1.81
C GLN A 156 -14.32 -1.54 -2.20
N LEU A 157 -14.72 -2.14 -3.31
CA LEU A 157 -16.11 -2.37 -3.65
C LEU A 157 -16.55 -3.71 -3.07
N TYR A 158 -17.64 -3.69 -2.30
CA TYR A 158 -18.15 -4.85 -1.59
C TYR A 158 -19.68 -4.90 -1.59
N SER A 159 -20.22 -6.05 -1.19
CA SER A 159 -21.65 -6.26 -1.03
C SER A 159 -21.93 -6.97 0.28
N PHE A 160 -22.97 -6.56 1.02
CA PHE A 160 -23.40 -7.24 2.25
C PHE A 160 -23.85 -8.68 2.02
N GLY A 161 -24.34 -9.02 0.83
CA GLY A 161 -24.75 -10.39 0.47
C GLY A 161 -23.62 -11.30 -0.02
N SER A 162 -22.35 -10.94 0.18
CA SER A 162 -21.19 -11.68 -0.36
C SER A 162 -20.36 -12.33 0.75
N ASP A 163 -20.34 -13.66 0.80
CA ASP A 163 -19.51 -14.44 1.72
C ASP A 163 -18.01 -14.14 1.51
N ARG A 164 -17.61 -13.88 0.26
CA ARG A 164 -16.23 -13.52 -0.07
C ARG A 164 -15.84 -12.17 0.52
N CYS A 165 -16.75 -11.19 0.49
CA CYS A 165 -16.52 -9.88 1.10
C CYS A 165 -16.44 -10.00 2.63
N GLU A 166 -17.29 -10.82 3.25
CA GLU A 166 -17.26 -11.09 4.68
C GLU A 166 -15.92 -11.69 5.11
N GLN A 167 -15.44 -12.73 4.41
CA GLN A 167 -14.14 -13.35 4.67
C GLN A 167 -12.97 -12.39 4.49
N PHE A 168 -13.06 -11.46 3.53
CA PHE A 168 -12.00 -10.48 3.26
C PHE A 168 -12.02 -9.28 4.23
N SER A 169 -13.09 -9.07 5.00
CA SER A 169 -13.27 -7.88 5.85
C SER A 169 -12.12 -7.66 6.85
N ASN A 170 -11.63 -8.72 7.50
CA ASN A 170 -10.52 -8.63 8.44
C ASN A 170 -9.19 -8.31 7.75
N TYR A 171 -8.96 -8.86 6.55
CA TYR A 171 -7.79 -8.52 5.74
C TYR A 171 -7.85 -7.05 5.29
N TRP A 172 -9.02 -6.57 4.89
CA TRP A 172 -9.21 -5.17 4.53
C TRP A 172 -8.92 -4.22 5.69
N LYS A 173 -9.45 -4.49 6.89
CA LYS A 173 -9.12 -3.69 8.09
C LYS A 173 -7.62 -3.58 8.31
N ARG A 174 -6.89 -4.70 8.20
CA ARG A 174 -5.43 -4.70 8.33
C ARG A 174 -4.74 -3.92 7.22
N ILE A 175 -5.20 -4.03 5.97
CA ILE A 175 -4.68 -3.24 4.84
C ILE A 175 -4.88 -1.73 5.10
N ALA A 176 -6.07 -1.33 5.54
CA ALA A 176 -6.39 0.05 5.85
C ALA A 176 -5.49 0.61 6.96
N THR A 177 -5.30 -0.15 8.06
CA THR A 177 -4.38 0.24 9.15
C THR A 177 -2.94 0.39 8.66
N LEU A 178 -2.46 -0.50 7.79
CA LEU A 178 -1.08 -0.44 7.26
C LEU A 178 -0.85 0.74 6.31
N LEU A 179 -1.90 1.23 5.65
CA LEU A 179 -1.85 2.37 4.74
C LEU A 179 -2.16 3.70 5.43
N ASP A 180 -2.56 3.67 6.70
CA ASP A 180 -2.88 4.87 7.46
C ASP A 180 -1.71 5.86 7.49
N GLY A 181 -2.03 7.14 7.31
CA GLY A 181 -1.04 8.21 7.13
C GLY A 181 -0.34 8.24 5.76
N VAL A 182 -0.28 7.12 5.03
CA VAL A 182 0.40 7.02 3.72
C VAL A 182 -0.55 7.31 2.56
N ALA A 183 -1.72 6.70 2.57
CA ALA A 183 -2.75 6.84 1.54
C ALA A 183 -4.15 6.77 2.15
N ASN A 184 -5.16 7.18 1.39
CA ASN A 184 -6.54 7.07 1.84
C ASN A 184 -7.10 5.69 1.51
N THR A 185 -7.94 5.16 2.39
CA THR A 185 -8.65 3.90 2.17
C THR A 185 -10.13 4.07 2.44
N GLY A 186 -10.98 3.42 1.66
CA GLY A 186 -12.41 3.40 1.94
C GLY A 186 -13.17 2.27 1.26
N MET A 187 -14.41 2.09 1.68
CA MET A 187 -15.29 1.01 1.22
C MET A 187 -16.52 1.58 0.55
N VAL A 188 -16.91 1.01 -0.59
CA VAL A 188 -18.14 1.39 -1.30
C VAL A 188 -19.02 0.15 -1.42
N GLU A 189 -20.21 0.23 -0.85
CA GLU A 189 -21.22 -0.81 -0.98
C GLU A 189 -21.92 -0.71 -2.34
N LEU A 190 -22.23 -1.85 -2.97
CA LEU A 190 -22.88 -1.86 -4.28
C LEU A 190 -24.28 -1.21 -4.32
N GLY A 191 -24.91 -0.98 -3.17
CA GLY A 191 -26.15 -0.23 -3.00
C GLY A 191 -26.01 1.27 -3.18
N GLU A 192 -24.80 1.80 -3.09
CA GLU A 192 -24.47 3.14 -3.61
C GLU A 192 -24.39 3.06 -5.14
N VAL A 193 -25.51 2.76 -5.78
CA VAL A 193 -25.58 2.32 -7.20
C VAL A 193 -24.89 3.30 -8.14
N GLN A 194 -25.06 4.61 -7.92
CA GLN A 194 -24.44 5.64 -8.76
C GLN A 194 -22.91 5.58 -8.70
N LEU A 195 -22.37 5.51 -7.48
CA LEU A 195 -20.93 5.44 -7.23
C LEU A 195 -20.34 4.11 -7.69
N ALA A 196 -20.98 2.99 -7.33
CA ALA A 196 -20.55 1.66 -7.75
C ALA A 196 -20.57 1.51 -9.28
N THR A 197 -21.55 2.09 -9.98
CA THR A 197 -21.62 2.10 -11.45
C THR A 197 -20.52 2.96 -12.07
N PHE A 198 -20.14 4.08 -11.43
CA PHE A 198 -19.01 4.89 -11.88
C PHE A 198 -17.69 4.13 -11.76
N LEU A 199 -17.50 3.39 -10.67
CA LEU A 199 -16.28 2.64 -10.39
C LEU A 199 -16.22 1.28 -11.12
N ALA A 200 -17.35 0.75 -11.58
CA ALA A 200 -17.41 -0.50 -12.34
C ALA A 200 -16.76 -0.41 -13.72
N GLU A 201 -16.35 -1.57 -14.27
CA GLU A 201 -16.02 -1.69 -15.68
C GLU A 201 -17.31 -1.67 -16.51
N ARG A 202 -17.23 -1.31 -17.81
CA ARG A 202 -18.39 -1.34 -18.71
C ARG A 202 -18.20 -2.38 -19.81
N LYS A 203 -19.21 -3.23 -19.99
CA LYS A 203 -19.29 -4.13 -21.15
C LYS A 203 -19.52 -3.29 -22.42
N PRO A 204 -19.29 -3.84 -23.64
CA PRO A 204 -19.69 -3.18 -24.89
C PRO A 204 -21.18 -2.82 -24.95
N THR A 205 -22.02 -3.54 -24.20
CA THR A 205 -23.45 -3.25 -24.03
C THR A 205 -23.76 -2.06 -23.12
N GLY A 206 -22.74 -1.46 -22.49
CA GLY A 206 -22.88 -0.38 -21.50
C GLY A 206 -23.18 -0.87 -20.08
N GLN A 207 -23.47 -2.16 -19.87
CA GLN A 207 -23.77 -2.72 -18.55
C GLN A 207 -22.51 -2.68 -17.65
N PRO A 208 -22.62 -2.16 -16.41
CA PRO A 208 -21.53 -2.20 -15.45
C PRO A 208 -21.26 -3.64 -15.01
N PHE A 209 -20.01 -4.00 -14.78
CA PHE A 209 -19.63 -5.31 -14.28
C PHE A 209 -18.28 -5.28 -13.56
N PHE A 210 -17.99 -6.37 -12.83
CA PHE A 210 -16.70 -6.61 -12.20
C PHE A 210 -16.14 -7.91 -12.72
N ARG A 211 -15.03 -7.86 -13.46
CA ARG A 211 -14.47 -9.05 -14.14
C ARG A 211 -14.20 -10.22 -13.17
N ASN A 212 -13.73 -9.92 -11.97
CA ASN A 212 -13.40 -10.91 -10.94
C ASN A 212 -14.46 -11.02 -9.82
N GLY A 213 -15.63 -10.40 -9.99
CA GLY A 213 -16.65 -10.29 -8.94
C GLY A 213 -16.24 -9.33 -7.81
N VAL A 214 -16.84 -9.52 -6.63
CA VAL A 214 -16.50 -8.76 -5.41
C VAL A 214 -15.88 -9.68 -4.34
N PRO A 215 -15.03 -9.14 -3.43
CA PRO A 215 -14.62 -7.74 -3.35
C PRO A 215 -13.68 -7.33 -4.47
N SER A 216 -13.89 -6.13 -5.02
CA SER A 216 -13.05 -5.57 -6.10
C SER A 216 -12.28 -4.37 -5.59
N LEU A 217 -10.97 -4.35 -5.81
CA LEU A 217 -10.11 -3.27 -5.34
C LEU A 217 -9.75 -2.31 -6.48
N ILE A 218 -10.00 -1.03 -6.25
CA ILE A 218 -9.80 0.04 -7.23
C ILE A 218 -8.96 1.14 -6.61
N VAL A 219 -8.09 1.71 -7.42
CA VAL A 219 -7.20 2.79 -7.04
C VAL A 219 -7.56 4.04 -7.81
N LEU A 220 -7.66 5.15 -7.07
CA LEU A 220 -7.72 6.49 -7.63
C LEU A 220 -6.37 7.16 -7.34
N PRO A 221 -5.47 7.26 -8.33
CA PRO A 221 -4.21 7.97 -8.17
C PRO A 221 -4.44 9.45 -7.83
N SER A 222 -3.44 10.08 -7.21
CA SER A 222 -3.46 11.53 -6.96
C SER A 222 -3.67 12.32 -8.26
N GLY A 223 -4.70 13.16 -8.31
CA GLY A 223 -5.03 13.97 -9.48
C GLY A 223 -5.86 13.26 -10.57
N CYS A 224 -6.27 12.00 -10.34
CA CYS A 224 -7.22 11.31 -11.22
C CYS A 224 -8.61 11.97 -11.11
N ARG A 225 -9.26 12.31 -12.23
CA ARG A 225 -10.59 12.96 -12.25
C ARG A 225 -11.63 12.25 -13.13
N THR A 226 -11.22 11.26 -13.90
CA THR A 226 -12.07 10.54 -14.86
C THR A 226 -12.03 9.04 -14.56
N SER A 227 -12.97 8.28 -15.12
CA SER A 227 -12.98 6.81 -14.99
C SER A 227 -11.76 6.14 -15.63
N ASP A 228 -11.10 6.82 -16.57
CA ASP A 228 -10.03 6.25 -17.40
C ASP A 228 -8.69 6.13 -16.65
N CYS A 229 -8.50 6.91 -15.59
CA CYS A 229 -7.31 6.83 -14.74
C CYS A 229 -7.46 5.87 -13.56
N LEU A 230 -8.60 5.19 -13.43
CA LEU A 230 -8.83 4.19 -12.39
C LEU A 230 -7.97 2.95 -12.64
N ILE A 231 -7.16 2.58 -11.66
CA ILE A 231 -6.31 1.38 -11.73
C ILE A 231 -6.98 0.26 -10.92
N ARG A 232 -7.10 -0.93 -11.53
CA ARG A 232 -7.74 -2.09 -10.89
C ARG A 232 -6.72 -3.12 -10.48
N TYR A 233 -6.88 -3.63 -9.27
CA TYR A 233 -6.07 -4.73 -8.77
C TYR A 233 -6.68 -6.07 -9.19
N HIS A 234 -5.87 -6.91 -9.81
CA HIS A 234 -6.28 -8.23 -10.31
C HIS A 234 -5.50 -9.38 -9.65
N GLY A 235 -4.68 -9.08 -8.64
CA GLY A 235 -3.87 -10.07 -7.94
C GLY A 235 -4.64 -10.78 -6.82
N GLU A 236 -3.89 -11.52 -6.01
CA GLU A 236 -4.43 -12.23 -4.86
C GLU A 236 -4.93 -11.26 -3.76
N LEU A 237 -6.09 -11.56 -3.19
CA LEU A 237 -6.70 -10.78 -2.11
C LEU A 237 -6.11 -11.14 -0.73
N SER A 238 -4.80 -10.97 -0.59
CA SER A 238 -4.08 -11.10 0.69
C SER A 238 -3.53 -9.75 1.14
N VAL A 239 -3.32 -9.59 2.45
CA VAL A 239 -2.80 -8.34 3.03
C VAL A 239 -1.45 -7.96 2.40
N ASP A 240 -0.54 -8.92 2.31
CA ASP A 240 0.81 -8.72 1.77
C ASP A 240 0.80 -8.36 0.27
N ALA A 241 0.04 -9.09 -0.55
CA ALA A 241 0.00 -8.85 -1.99
C ALA A 241 -0.60 -7.48 -2.33
N VAL A 242 -1.72 -7.11 -1.69
CA VAL A 242 -2.38 -5.82 -1.90
C VAL A 242 -1.51 -4.67 -1.44
N THR A 243 -0.95 -4.74 -0.23
CA THR A 243 -0.14 -3.65 0.34
C THR A 243 1.18 -3.47 -0.40
N ASP A 244 1.88 -4.55 -0.78
CA ASP A 244 3.13 -4.43 -1.55
C ASP A 244 2.88 -3.90 -2.96
N TRP A 245 1.84 -4.38 -3.64
CA TRP A 245 1.46 -3.85 -4.95
C TRP A 245 1.12 -2.36 -4.87
N PHE A 246 0.30 -1.96 -3.90
CA PHE A 246 -0.10 -0.56 -3.76
C PHE A 246 1.11 0.33 -3.44
N ALA A 247 1.93 -0.06 -2.46
CA ALA A 247 3.13 0.71 -2.08
C ALA A 247 4.16 0.79 -3.22
N THR A 248 4.34 -0.28 -4.01
CA THR A 248 5.34 -0.33 -5.08
C THR A 248 4.84 0.32 -6.36
N ASN A 249 3.70 -0.15 -6.89
CA ASN A 249 3.23 0.19 -8.23
C ASN A 249 2.45 1.50 -8.26
N ILE A 250 1.71 1.82 -7.20
CA ILE A 250 0.89 3.02 -7.16
C ILE A 250 1.66 4.18 -6.54
N LEU A 251 2.25 3.98 -5.36
CA LEU A 251 2.93 5.04 -4.61
C LEU A 251 4.41 5.22 -4.98
N GLY A 252 5.00 4.26 -5.70
CA GLY A 252 6.41 4.29 -6.08
C GLY A 252 7.34 4.33 -4.86
N LEU A 253 6.98 3.64 -3.77
CA LEU A 253 7.78 3.59 -2.56
C LEU A 253 8.90 2.54 -2.70
N PRO A 254 10.13 2.84 -2.24
CA PRO A 254 11.23 1.89 -2.32
C PRO A 254 10.94 0.65 -1.48
N ARG A 255 11.40 -0.52 -1.95
CA ARG A 255 11.40 -1.74 -1.14
C ARG A 255 12.60 -1.72 -0.20
N ILE A 256 12.37 -2.11 1.05
CA ILE A 256 13.44 -2.27 2.06
C ILE A 256 13.77 -3.77 2.13
N ILE A 257 15.05 -4.10 1.98
CA ILE A 257 15.53 -5.47 1.77
C ILE A 257 15.88 -6.11 3.13
N TYR A 258 15.60 -7.41 3.24
CA TYR A 258 16.05 -8.25 4.36
C TYR A 258 17.50 -8.71 4.16
N TYR A 259 18.28 -8.65 5.23
CA TYR A 259 19.64 -9.13 5.29
C TYR A 259 19.77 -10.16 6.42
N THR A 260 20.63 -11.14 6.17
CA THR A 260 21.09 -12.11 7.17
C THR A 260 22.28 -11.55 7.94
N LYS A 261 22.65 -12.22 9.03
CA LYS A 261 23.87 -11.96 9.80
C LYS A 261 25.12 -11.84 8.92
N GLU A 262 25.28 -12.71 7.92
CA GLU A 262 26.45 -12.75 7.04
C GLU A 262 26.43 -11.63 5.98
N SER A 263 25.24 -11.28 5.49
CA SER A 263 25.08 -10.36 4.37
C SER A 263 24.93 -8.90 4.79
N LEU A 264 24.48 -8.62 6.01
CA LEU A 264 24.23 -7.26 6.51
C LEU A 264 25.50 -6.40 6.45
N GLY A 265 26.65 -6.92 6.90
CA GLY A 265 27.91 -6.19 6.91
C GLY A 265 28.37 -5.78 5.51
N GLN A 266 28.52 -6.77 4.63
CA GLN A 266 29.10 -6.54 3.30
C GLN A 266 28.12 -5.88 2.32
N ARG A 267 26.85 -6.28 2.32
CA ARG A 267 25.88 -5.80 1.32
C ARG A 267 25.12 -4.55 1.74
N PHE A 268 25.00 -4.28 3.04
CA PHE A 268 24.31 -3.08 3.51
C PHE A 268 25.26 -2.07 4.13
N LEU A 269 25.99 -2.44 5.19
CA LEU A 269 26.81 -1.47 5.95
C LEU A 269 27.94 -0.88 5.10
N GLN A 270 28.64 -1.70 4.32
CA GLN A 270 29.75 -1.25 3.46
C GLN A 270 29.29 -0.56 2.17
N GLN A 271 28.22 -1.02 1.53
CA GLN A 271 27.76 -0.47 0.25
C GLN A 271 26.98 0.83 0.38
N SER A 272 26.30 1.04 1.51
CA SER A 272 25.48 2.22 1.70
C SER A 272 26.35 3.46 1.95
N SER A 273 25.94 4.61 1.42
CA SER A 273 26.77 5.82 1.41
C SER A 273 27.23 6.24 2.82
N PRO A 274 28.51 6.62 3.01
CA PRO A 274 29.11 6.83 4.33
C PRO A 274 28.53 8.03 5.10
N HIS A 275 27.83 8.93 4.40
CA HIS A 275 27.17 10.10 4.97
C HIS A 275 25.75 9.84 5.49
N LYS A 276 25.20 8.64 5.23
CA LYS A 276 23.84 8.30 5.65
C LYS A 276 23.85 7.50 6.93
N VAL A 277 22.94 7.83 7.82
CA VAL A 277 22.60 7.01 8.99
C VAL A 277 22.05 5.67 8.50
N LYS A 278 22.48 4.57 9.10
CA LYS A 278 21.93 3.24 8.78
C LYS A 278 20.83 2.93 9.77
N VAL A 279 19.63 2.71 9.27
CA VAL A 279 18.46 2.35 10.06
C VAL A 279 18.16 0.88 9.80
N ILE A 280 18.24 0.05 10.83
CA ILE A 280 18.04 -1.39 10.72
C ILE A 280 16.81 -1.77 11.56
N PHE A 281 15.81 -2.34 10.90
CA PHE A 281 14.63 -2.89 11.54
C PHE A 281 14.85 -4.36 11.85
N PHE A 282 14.69 -4.73 13.12
CA PHE A 282 14.67 -6.11 13.57
C PHE A 282 13.21 -6.57 13.67
N SER A 283 12.84 -7.55 12.86
CA SER A 283 11.51 -8.13 12.81
C SER A 283 11.52 -9.54 13.41
N ALA A 284 10.49 -9.88 14.19
CA ALA A 284 10.31 -11.24 14.72
C ALA A 284 9.57 -12.15 13.72
N THR A 285 8.78 -11.59 12.80
CA THR A 285 7.85 -12.35 11.95
C THR A 285 8.35 -12.53 10.51
N GLY A 286 9.30 -11.70 10.07
CA GLY A 286 9.75 -11.68 8.68
C GLY A 286 8.78 -11.00 7.71
N GLU A 287 7.75 -10.32 8.22
CA GLU A 287 6.82 -9.54 7.40
C GLU A 287 7.54 -8.43 6.62
N ARG A 288 7.02 -8.08 5.44
CA ARG A 288 7.59 -6.99 4.64
C ARG A 288 7.48 -5.65 5.35
N ALA A 289 8.37 -4.72 4.99
CA ALA A 289 8.31 -3.35 5.46
C ALA A 289 6.93 -2.74 5.21
N THR A 290 6.32 -2.20 6.27
CA THR A 290 5.01 -1.56 6.17
C THR A 290 5.08 -0.36 5.21
N PRO A 291 3.95 0.01 4.57
CA PRO A 291 3.92 1.17 3.67
C PRO A 291 4.48 2.45 4.29
N PHE A 292 4.22 2.68 5.58
CA PHE A 292 4.73 3.84 6.30
C PHE A 292 6.26 3.82 6.45
N MET A 293 6.87 2.68 6.77
CA MET A 293 8.33 2.55 6.80
C MET A 293 8.96 2.79 5.42
N ARG A 294 8.29 2.33 4.34
CA ARG A 294 8.74 2.58 2.96
C ARG A 294 8.59 4.05 2.57
N GLN A 295 7.53 4.71 3.04
CA GLN A 295 7.34 6.16 2.87
C GLN A 295 8.45 6.93 3.58
N ALA A 296 8.83 6.51 4.79
CA ALA A 296 9.97 7.09 5.49
C ALA A 296 11.29 6.87 4.72
N ALA A 297 11.51 5.69 4.15
CA ALA A 297 12.69 5.44 3.31
C ALA A 297 12.78 6.38 2.10
N LYS A 298 11.64 6.77 1.53
CA LYS A 298 11.56 7.80 0.48
C LYS A 298 11.81 9.21 1.02
N ASN A 299 11.18 9.58 2.13
CA ASN A 299 11.27 10.93 2.71
C ASN A 299 12.68 11.23 3.23
N TYR A 300 13.30 10.27 3.91
CA TYR A 300 14.63 10.40 4.51
C TYR A 300 15.74 9.88 3.59
N TRP A 301 15.48 9.66 2.30
CA TRP A 301 16.46 9.03 1.40
C TRP A 301 17.82 9.76 1.40
N ALA A 302 17.82 11.09 1.59
CA ALA A 302 19.02 11.91 1.61
C ALA A 302 19.86 11.73 2.88
N TYR A 303 19.24 11.29 3.97
CA TYR A 303 19.81 11.24 5.33
C TYR A 303 20.07 9.82 5.81
N ALA A 304 19.23 8.86 5.42
CA ALA A 304 19.23 7.52 5.96
C ALA A 304 19.16 6.44 4.86
N SER A 305 19.71 5.27 5.18
CA SER A 305 19.54 4.03 4.42
C SER A 305 18.89 3.00 5.32
N PHE A 306 17.98 2.20 4.78
CA PHE A 306 17.13 1.30 5.56
C PHE A 306 17.40 -0.15 5.21
N ALA A 307 17.37 -1.03 6.21
CA ALA A 307 17.48 -2.48 6.07
C ALA A 307 16.55 -3.18 7.05
N PHE A 308 16.18 -4.42 6.72
CA PHE A 308 15.52 -5.35 7.63
C PHE A 308 16.44 -6.51 7.99
N VAL A 309 16.24 -7.03 9.19
CA VAL A 309 16.85 -8.26 9.69
C VAL A 309 15.76 -9.08 10.36
N LEU A 310 15.70 -10.37 10.04
CA LEU A 310 14.86 -11.32 10.78
C LEU A 310 15.62 -11.67 12.07
N TRP A 311 15.07 -11.29 13.21
CA TRP A 311 15.67 -11.62 14.51
C TRP A 311 15.27 -13.03 14.89
N GLN A 312 16.27 -13.82 15.29
CA GLN A 312 16.11 -15.19 15.75
C GLN A 312 16.82 -15.36 17.09
N GLU A 313 16.25 -16.18 17.98
CA GLU A 313 16.78 -16.35 19.33
C GLU A 313 18.18 -16.99 19.33
N GLU A 314 18.47 -17.87 18.36
CA GLU A 314 19.80 -18.49 18.21
C GLU A 314 20.91 -17.45 17.93
N GLU A 315 20.55 -16.32 17.31
CA GLU A 315 21.47 -15.25 16.96
C GLU A 315 21.44 -14.07 17.95
N SER A 316 20.60 -14.14 18.99
CA SER A 316 20.41 -13.08 19.99
C SER A 316 21.73 -12.55 20.56
N SER A 317 22.65 -13.45 20.92
CA SER A 317 23.97 -13.09 21.45
C SER A 317 24.80 -12.27 20.46
N PHE A 318 24.71 -12.57 19.16
CA PHE A 318 25.40 -11.80 18.13
C PHE A 318 24.80 -10.40 17.99
N TRP A 319 23.47 -10.30 17.93
CA TRP A 319 22.76 -9.04 17.77
C TRP A 319 22.89 -8.12 19.00
N TRP A 320 22.90 -8.70 20.21
CA TRP A 320 23.19 -7.98 21.45
C TRP A 320 24.63 -7.43 21.46
N ASN A 321 25.62 -8.27 21.18
CA ASN A 321 27.02 -7.84 21.23
C ASN A 321 27.34 -6.78 20.16
N THR A 322 26.73 -6.89 18.98
CA THR A 322 27.01 -6.01 17.83
C THR A 322 26.20 -4.71 17.88
N PHE A 323 24.90 -4.81 18.18
CA PHE A 323 23.97 -3.69 18.05
C PHE A 323 23.18 -3.37 19.32
N LYS A 324 23.40 -4.08 20.43
CA LYS A 324 22.63 -3.92 21.68
C LYS A 324 21.13 -4.23 21.51
N VAL A 325 20.81 -5.14 20.59
CA VAL A 325 19.43 -5.61 20.36
C VAL A 325 19.14 -6.86 21.19
N GLU A 326 18.35 -6.69 22.25
CA GLU A 326 17.88 -7.80 23.11
C GLU A 326 16.78 -8.64 22.47
N SER A 327 15.80 -7.99 21.85
CA SER A 327 14.62 -8.65 21.30
C SER A 327 14.05 -7.86 20.12
N ALA A 328 13.19 -8.50 19.32
CA ALA A 328 12.41 -7.87 18.27
C ALA A 328 10.93 -7.72 18.70
N PRO A 329 10.20 -6.70 18.19
CA PRO A 329 10.62 -5.68 17.24
C PRO A 329 11.58 -4.64 17.83
N ALA A 330 12.58 -4.22 17.06
CA ALA A 330 13.49 -3.15 17.44
C ALA A 330 14.01 -2.36 16.23
N ILE A 331 14.45 -1.13 16.47
CA ILE A 331 15.02 -0.24 15.45
C ILE A 331 16.38 0.23 15.93
N VAL A 332 17.40 0.05 15.08
CA VAL A 332 18.77 0.46 15.36
C VAL A 332 19.17 1.58 14.43
N PHE A 333 19.72 2.65 14.99
CA PHE A 333 20.32 3.76 14.27
C PHE A 333 21.84 3.72 14.42
N LEU A 334 22.53 3.51 13.29
CA LEU A 334 23.98 3.59 13.18
C LEU A 334 24.36 4.92 12.53
N LYS A 335 24.77 5.89 13.35
CA LYS A 335 25.10 7.23 12.88
C LYS A 335 26.43 7.26 12.14
N GLU A 336 27.47 6.71 12.75
CA GLU A 336 28.82 6.68 12.20
C GLU A 336 29.64 5.56 12.85
N SER A 337 30.74 5.14 12.21
CA SER A 337 31.66 4.16 12.82
C SER A 337 32.26 4.71 14.12
N GLY A 338 32.38 3.84 15.12
CA GLY A 338 32.91 4.16 16.45
C GLY A 338 31.90 4.84 17.39
N VAL A 339 30.69 5.16 16.93
CA VAL A 339 29.59 5.67 17.78
C VAL A 339 28.73 4.50 18.21
N GLU A 340 28.31 4.51 19.48
CA GLU A 340 27.40 3.47 19.98
C GLU A 340 26.05 3.52 19.24
N PRO A 341 25.49 2.35 18.88
CA PRO A 341 24.20 2.27 18.22
C PRO A 341 23.09 2.80 19.14
N VAL A 342 22.18 3.60 18.59
CA VAL A 342 20.94 3.99 19.30
C VAL A 342 19.88 2.94 18.98
N VAL A 343 19.37 2.27 20.00
CA VAL A 343 18.39 1.19 19.87
C VAL A 343 17.08 1.60 20.53
N HIS A 344 15.99 1.32 19.85
CA HIS A 344 14.65 1.43 20.42
C HIS A 344 13.90 0.11 20.25
N HIS A 345 13.42 -0.45 21.36
CA HIS A 345 12.67 -1.71 21.39
C HIS A 345 11.16 -1.47 21.44
N GLY A 346 10.42 -2.46 20.95
CA GLY A 346 8.95 -2.48 20.99
C GLY A 346 8.29 -2.07 19.68
N SER A 347 6.98 -2.32 19.61
CA SER A 347 6.14 -1.84 18.52
C SER A 347 6.04 -0.33 18.57
N MET A 348 5.99 0.32 17.41
CA MET A 348 6.01 1.78 17.32
C MET A 348 4.88 2.30 16.46
N ASP A 349 4.21 3.34 16.96
CA ASP A 349 3.25 4.12 16.21
C ASP A 349 3.94 5.04 15.19
N ASN A 350 3.21 5.43 14.15
CA ASN A 350 3.74 6.27 13.06
C ASN A 350 4.28 7.63 13.56
N SER A 351 3.61 8.24 14.54
CA SER A 351 4.02 9.52 15.13
C SER A 351 5.33 9.37 15.93
N PHE A 352 5.42 8.32 16.74
CA PHE A 352 6.61 8.01 17.52
C PHE A 352 7.80 7.70 16.60
N PHE A 353 7.59 6.89 15.55
CA PHE A 353 8.62 6.60 14.55
C PHE A 353 9.11 7.87 13.84
N SER A 354 8.21 8.78 13.48
CA SER A 354 8.60 10.05 12.84
C SER A 354 9.48 10.90 13.76
N ASN A 355 9.15 10.94 15.05
CA ASN A 355 9.93 11.68 16.03
C ASN A 355 11.33 11.09 16.22
N ILE A 356 11.46 9.76 16.39
CA ILE A 356 12.79 9.13 16.52
C ILE A 356 13.62 9.27 15.24
N MET A 357 12.98 9.27 14.07
CA MET A 357 13.67 9.52 12.79
C MET A 357 14.22 10.94 12.76
N GLU A 358 13.42 11.95 13.11
CA GLU A 358 13.88 13.34 13.17
C GLU A 358 15.04 13.56 14.15
N GLN A 359 14.99 12.90 15.31
CA GLN A 359 16.06 12.95 16.32
C GLN A 359 17.35 12.27 15.86
N ASN A 360 17.26 11.24 15.00
CA ASN A 360 18.38 10.40 14.62
C ASN A 360 18.76 10.45 13.13
N LYS A 361 18.13 11.31 12.32
CA LYS A 361 18.39 11.40 10.86
C LYS A 361 19.79 11.92 10.53
N GLN A 362 20.43 12.65 11.45
CA GLN A 362 21.77 13.22 11.23
C GLN A 362 22.84 12.36 11.90
N GLN A 363 24.01 12.26 11.25
CA GLN A 363 25.23 11.78 11.89
C GLN A 363 25.65 12.74 13.00
N GLU A 364 26.44 12.28 13.97
CA GLU A 364 26.98 13.18 15.01
C GLU A 364 27.77 14.32 14.41
N LEU A 365 28.59 14.01 13.40
CA LEU A 365 29.23 14.98 12.53
C LEU A 365 28.65 14.86 11.11
N PRO A 366 27.69 15.72 10.73
CA PRO A 366 26.99 15.60 9.45
C PRO A 366 27.90 15.96 8.27
N GLN A 367 27.68 15.29 7.13
CA GLN A 367 28.31 15.69 5.88
C GLN A 367 27.63 16.94 5.32
N LEU A 368 28.44 17.95 4.97
CA LEU A 368 28.00 19.12 4.23
C LEU A 368 27.71 18.74 2.78
N ARG A 369 26.45 18.88 2.37
CA ARG A 369 26.00 18.66 1.00
C ARG A 369 25.13 19.84 0.57
N SER A 370 25.00 20.05 -0.74
CA SER A 370 24.13 21.11 -1.28
C SER A 370 22.67 21.00 -0.80
N LEU A 371 22.19 19.78 -0.56
CA LEU A 371 20.83 19.53 -0.06
C LEU A 371 20.68 19.77 1.45
N THR A 372 21.76 19.68 2.22
CA THR A 372 21.73 19.75 3.69
C THR A 372 22.36 21.04 4.23
N SER A 373 23.05 21.82 3.41
CA SER A 373 23.77 23.05 3.82
C SER A 373 22.89 24.03 4.57
N MET A 374 21.66 24.24 4.07
CA MET A 374 20.69 25.15 4.70
C MET A 374 20.25 24.65 6.08
N GLU A 375 19.87 23.38 6.21
CA GLU A 375 19.47 22.80 7.49
C GLU A 375 20.63 22.79 8.51
N LEU A 376 21.87 22.66 8.03
CA LEU A 376 23.09 22.71 8.83
C LEU A 376 23.53 24.14 9.17
N GLY A 377 22.90 25.18 8.63
CA GLY A 377 23.35 26.56 8.82
C GLY A 377 24.72 26.84 8.21
N CYS A 378 25.13 26.03 7.23
CA CYS A 378 26.39 26.12 6.51
C CYS A 378 26.15 26.58 5.06
N ASP A 379 25.03 27.26 4.83
CA ASP A 379 24.64 27.73 3.50
C ASP A 379 25.14 29.15 3.23
N ALA A 380 25.67 29.35 2.03
CA ALA A 380 26.21 30.64 1.61
C ALA A 380 25.15 31.74 1.50
N ARG A 381 23.85 31.39 1.41
CA ARG A 381 22.74 32.37 1.32
C ARG A 381 22.35 32.98 2.66
N GLY A 382 23.03 32.62 3.75
CA GLY A 382 22.89 33.31 5.03
C GLY A 382 21.76 32.78 5.92
N TYR A 383 21.67 31.45 6.14
CA TYR A 383 20.68 30.87 7.04
C TYR A 383 21.31 30.37 8.36
N SER A 384 20.82 30.86 9.50
CA SER A 384 21.23 30.41 10.83
C SER A 384 20.26 29.36 11.39
N ARG A 385 20.80 28.31 12.02
CA ARG A 385 20.01 27.33 12.79
C ARG A 385 19.46 27.89 14.11
N ALA A 386 20.02 29.00 14.58
CA ALA A 386 19.62 29.67 15.82
C ALA A 386 18.38 30.58 15.63
N GLY A 387 17.87 30.71 14.41
CA GLY A 387 16.69 31.51 14.08
C GLY A 387 17.02 32.75 13.23
N ASN A 388 15.97 33.39 12.74
CA ASN A 388 16.08 34.46 11.73
C ASN A 388 16.70 35.77 12.27
N ASP A 389 16.64 35.98 13.59
CA ASP A 389 17.16 37.18 14.26
C ASP A 389 18.67 37.08 14.56
N THR A 390 19.29 35.92 14.30
CA THR A 390 20.71 35.71 14.59
C THR A 390 21.58 36.27 13.47
N MET A 391 22.30 37.35 13.78
CA MET A 391 23.17 38.06 12.82
C MET A 391 24.53 37.39 12.59
N THR A 392 25.00 36.54 13.51
CA THR A 392 26.30 35.87 13.39
C THR A 392 26.21 34.42 13.85
N TRP A 393 26.60 33.52 12.96
CA TRP A 393 26.78 32.11 13.23
C TRP A 393 28.00 31.59 12.47
N TYR A 394 28.53 30.46 12.90
CA TYR A 394 29.76 29.88 12.43
C TYR A 394 29.50 28.45 11.97
N CYS A 395 30.10 28.08 10.83
CA CYS A 395 30.15 26.72 10.36
C CYS A 395 31.62 26.30 10.21
N VAL A 396 32.03 25.33 11.01
CA VAL A 396 33.38 24.74 10.95
C VAL A 396 33.31 23.52 10.04
N ILE A 397 34.04 23.57 8.93
CA ILE A 397 34.01 22.54 7.91
C ILE A 397 35.35 21.82 7.89
N LEU A 398 35.32 20.53 8.18
CA LEU A 398 36.46 19.63 7.97
C LEU A 398 36.42 19.08 6.54
N ALA A 399 37.33 19.53 5.67
CA ALA A 399 37.38 19.07 4.28
C ALA A 399 38.50 18.05 4.07
N GLY A 400 38.21 16.98 3.33
CA GLY A 400 39.22 16.01 2.92
C GLY A 400 38.65 14.94 1.99
N ARG A 401 39.51 14.12 1.40
CA ARG A 401 39.10 12.90 0.69
C ARG A 401 38.73 11.80 1.68
N LEU A 402 37.87 10.87 1.28
CA LEU A 402 37.54 9.71 2.10
C LEU A 402 38.78 8.84 2.34
N SER A 403 39.38 8.97 3.52
CA SER A 403 40.57 8.24 3.91
C SER A 403 40.62 7.97 5.42
N PRO A 404 41.48 7.05 5.88
CA PRO A 404 41.69 6.83 7.32
C PRO A 404 42.10 8.10 8.08
N GLU A 405 42.79 9.04 7.43
CA GLU A 405 43.17 10.32 8.01
C GLU A 405 41.94 11.20 8.25
N LEU A 406 41.06 11.36 7.24
CA LEU A 406 39.81 12.10 7.41
C LEU A 406 38.95 11.46 8.50
N TYR A 407 38.91 10.13 8.57
CA TYR A 407 38.22 9.41 9.64
C TYR A 407 38.73 9.81 11.03
N LYS A 408 40.05 9.83 11.25
CA LYS A 408 40.67 10.29 12.51
C LYS A 408 40.37 11.76 12.81
N MET A 409 40.39 12.63 11.79
CA MET A 409 40.06 14.04 11.98
C MET A 409 38.59 14.24 12.38
N ARG A 410 37.65 13.47 11.80
CA ARG A 410 36.25 13.46 12.21
C ARG A 410 36.08 13.00 13.65
N GLU A 411 36.82 11.97 14.07
CA GLU A 411 36.90 11.55 15.48
C GLU A 411 37.34 12.68 16.41
N THR A 412 38.42 13.39 16.06
CA THR A 412 38.88 14.55 16.83
C THR A 412 37.83 15.65 16.89
N MET A 413 37.18 15.97 15.77
CA MET A 413 36.15 17.01 15.72
C MET A 413 34.93 16.65 16.59
N ARG A 414 34.51 15.39 16.61
CA ARG A 414 33.44 14.91 17.51
C ARG A 414 33.82 15.07 18.97
N ARG A 415 35.07 14.78 19.34
CA ARG A 415 35.54 14.99 20.72
C ARG A 415 35.49 16.48 21.09
N VAL A 416 35.93 17.36 20.19
CA VAL A 416 35.83 18.82 20.40
C VAL A 416 34.37 19.25 20.57
N GLN A 417 33.48 18.80 19.69
CA GLN A 417 32.04 19.10 19.79
C GLN A 417 31.43 18.60 21.10
N LYS A 418 31.81 17.40 21.57
CA LYS A 418 31.35 16.84 22.84
C LYS A 418 31.84 17.64 24.04
N ILE A 419 33.12 18.04 24.05
CA ILE A 419 33.69 18.90 25.10
C ILE A 419 32.91 20.21 25.15
N LEU A 420 32.75 20.90 24.02
CA LEU A 420 31.99 22.16 23.94
C LEU A 420 30.51 22.02 24.30
N SER A 421 29.92 20.83 24.19
CA SER A 421 28.52 20.60 24.58
C SER A 421 28.40 20.33 26.09
N ASN A 422 29.36 19.61 26.68
CA ASN A 422 29.32 19.14 28.06
C ASN A 422 29.91 20.14 29.08
N ASP A 423 30.77 21.07 28.66
CA ASP A 423 31.46 22.05 29.52
C ASP A 423 30.51 23.01 30.27
N GLY A 424 29.21 22.96 29.95
CA GLY A 424 28.20 23.72 30.68
C GLY A 424 27.55 23.00 31.87
N GLU A 425 27.84 21.72 32.13
CA GLU A 425 27.37 20.99 33.33
C GLU A 425 28.46 20.92 34.43
N LEU A 426 29.74 21.00 34.04
CA LEU A 426 30.87 21.02 34.96
C LEU A 426 31.24 22.46 35.34
N LYS A 427 30.42 23.11 36.17
CA LYS A 427 30.87 24.32 36.90
C LYS A 427 30.93 24.07 38.40
N GLY A 428 31.97 23.34 38.77
CA GLY A 428 32.60 23.42 40.09
C GLY A 428 34.12 23.44 39.89
N ALA A 429 34.75 24.55 40.28
CA ALA A 429 36.19 24.82 40.31
C ALA A 429 36.88 25.29 39.01
N ASN A 430 37.10 26.60 38.96
CA ASN A 430 38.17 27.43 38.37
C ASN A 430 39.07 26.92 37.23
N GLU A 431 39.31 27.87 36.31
CA GLU A 431 40.38 27.97 35.29
C GLU A 431 40.18 27.21 33.97
N ASP A 432 39.32 27.76 33.09
CA ASP A 432 39.72 28.23 31.75
C ASP A 432 38.57 29.00 31.07
N GLN A 433 38.74 30.32 30.93
CA GLN A 433 37.68 31.25 30.50
C GLN A 433 37.51 31.34 28.97
N TRP A 434 38.31 30.60 28.20
CA TRP A 434 38.42 30.74 26.73
C TRP A 434 37.40 29.90 25.95
N SER A 435 36.79 28.87 26.55
CA SER A 435 35.77 28.02 25.90
C SER A 435 34.34 28.60 25.96
N ALA A 436 34.07 29.55 26.87
CA ALA A 436 32.71 29.98 27.20
C ALA A 436 31.90 30.51 26.00
N PRO A 437 32.43 31.38 25.11
CA PRO A 437 31.67 31.85 23.94
C PRO A 437 31.34 30.74 22.94
N SER A 438 32.28 29.79 22.74
CA SER A 438 32.12 28.65 21.84
C SER A 438 31.10 27.65 22.38
N THR A 439 31.16 27.35 23.68
CA THR A 439 30.18 26.49 24.37
C THR A 439 28.76 27.07 24.29
N ILE A 440 28.61 28.38 24.51
CA ILE A 440 27.31 29.07 24.35
C ILE A 440 26.86 29.01 22.88
N ALA A 441 27.76 29.26 21.93
CA ALA A 441 27.42 29.22 20.51
C ALA A 441 26.97 27.82 20.04
N VAL A 442 27.55 26.73 20.56
CA VAL A 442 27.08 25.37 20.29
C VAL A 442 25.67 25.16 20.86
N LYS A 443 25.44 25.53 22.13
CA LYS A 443 24.14 25.36 22.80
C LYS A 443 23.02 26.15 22.12
N GLU A 444 23.32 27.36 21.66
CA GLU A 444 22.38 28.22 20.95
C GLU A 444 22.26 27.90 19.45
N LYS A 445 22.91 26.82 18.97
CA LYS A 445 22.93 26.42 17.55
C LYS A 445 23.52 27.47 16.60
N ARG A 446 24.36 28.38 17.14
CA ARG A 446 25.15 29.36 16.38
C ARG A 446 26.49 28.83 15.89
N LEU A 447 26.94 27.68 16.39
CA LEU A 447 28.15 27.00 15.92
C LEU A 447 27.78 25.58 15.46
N THR A 448 28.05 25.26 14.19
CA THR A 448 27.85 23.91 13.64
C THR A 448 29.17 23.35 13.13
N PHE A 449 29.40 22.06 13.38
CA PHE A 449 30.52 21.30 12.84
C PHE A 449 30.00 20.39 11.73
N ALA A 450 30.68 20.37 10.59
CA ALA A 450 30.36 19.51 9.45
C ALA A 450 31.63 19.02 8.78
N TRP A 451 31.54 17.96 7.98
CA TRP A 451 32.65 17.48 7.16
C TRP A 451 32.28 17.50 5.67
N LEU A 452 33.28 17.65 4.83
CA LEU A 452 33.13 17.75 3.38
C LEU A 452 33.99 16.70 2.68
N ASP A 453 33.34 15.92 1.81
CA ASP A 453 34.04 15.01 0.91
C ASP A 453 34.52 15.77 -0.32
N GLY A 454 35.84 15.92 -0.43
CA GLY A 454 36.48 16.62 -1.52
C GLY A 454 36.35 15.92 -2.88
N GLU A 455 36.13 14.61 -2.92
CA GLU A 455 36.03 13.85 -4.19
C GLU A 455 34.59 13.85 -4.74
N ALA A 456 33.59 13.87 -3.85
CA ALA A 456 32.18 13.89 -4.25
C ALA A 456 31.70 15.25 -4.78
N GLN A 457 32.46 16.33 -4.56
CA GLN A 457 32.15 17.65 -5.11
C GLN A 457 32.77 17.82 -6.51
N GLN A 458 31.97 17.69 -7.57
CA GLN A 458 32.42 18.07 -8.91
C GLN A 458 32.83 19.56 -8.95
N VAL A 459 33.81 19.87 -9.81
CA VAL A 459 34.63 21.10 -9.91
C VAL A 459 33.86 22.42 -9.78
N SER A 460 32.57 22.48 -10.13
CA SER A 460 31.73 23.69 -10.01
C SER A 460 31.32 24.05 -8.58
N SER A 461 31.19 23.06 -7.67
CA SER A 461 30.77 23.28 -6.27
C SER A 461 31.92 23.68 -5.36
N ILE A 462 33.12 23.16 -5.65
CA ILE A 462 34.37 23.53 -4.96
C ILE A 462 34.64 25.01 -5.16
N LEU A 463 34.46 25.54 -6.38
CA LEU A 463 34.61 26.98 -6.65
C LEU A 463 33.60 27.84 -5.90
N PHE A 464 32.39 27.36 -5.62
CA PHE A 464 31.38 28.11 -4.87
C PHE A 464 31.70 28.19 -3.38
N TYR A 465 32.09 27.07 -2.75
CA TYR A 465 32.46 27.06 -1.33
C TYR A 465 33.84 27.68 -1.08
N PHE A 466 34.84 27.43 -1.94
CA PHE A 466 36.17 28.05 -1.81
C PHE A 466 36.18 29.55 -2.18
N ARG A 467 35.41 30.02 -3.18
CA ARG A 467 35.34 31.48 -3.46
C ARG A 467 34.80 32.28 -2.27
N PHE A 468 33.92 31.70 -1.45
CA PHE A 468 33.38 32.38 -0.28
C PHE A 468 34.20 32.15 1.00
N CYS A 469 34.81 30.97 1.20
CA CYS A 469 35.76 30.75 2.31
C CYS A 469 36.90 31.78 2.32
N LEU A 470 37.36 32.21 1.15
CA LEU A 470 38.37 33.27 1.00
C LEU A 470 37.87 34.67 1.39
N SER A 471 36.56 34.90 1.45
CA SER A 471 35.99 36.21 1.80
C SER A 471 35.72 36.39 3.30
N SER A 472 35.74 35.32 4.12
CA SER A 472 35.23 35.42 5.50
C SER A 472 35.76 34.41 6.52
N MET A 473 36.94 33.79 6.37
CA MET A 473 37.49 32.97 7.47
C MET A 473 39.03 32.85 7.55
N LEU A 474 39.51 32.91 8.79
CA LEU A 474 40.85 32.48 9.23
C LEU A 474 41.02 30.98 8.95
N MET A 475 41.97 30.60 8.09
CA MET A 475 42.49 29.23 8.02
C MET A 475 43.50 29.06 9.16
N MET A 476 43.21 28.20 10.15
CA MET A 476 44.27 27.59 10.95
C MET A 476 44.77 26.37 10.19
N PHE A 477 46.05 26.44 9.80
CA PHE A 477 46.83 25.32 9.24
C PHE A 477 47.29 24.37 10.35
#